data_AF-U3JQ00-F1
#
_entry.id   AF-U3JQ00-F1
#
_cell.length_a   1.000
_cell.length_b   1.000
_cell.length_c   1.000
_cell.angle_alpha   90.00
_cell.angle_beta   90.00
_cell.angle_gamma   90.00
#
_symmetry.space_group_name_H-M   'P 1'
#
loop_
_entity.id
_entity.type
_entity.pdbx_description
1 polymer ?
#
loop_
_entity_poly.entity_id
_entity_poly.type
_entity_poly.pdbx_seq_one_letter_code
_entity_poly.pdbx_strand_id
1 'polypeptide(L)'
;MPRVPSKPAAGCASPRRLARLEAKNSRGLKVLTDLCRGEMEKIQKLRSRAVSPAQSADRAGKEVQECSAPLLDRTQQVATNADILSEKLLDDLLEDTAQELWSVYQHERLQTEALPVADTHSLESMLQRMEEIEMYQEAVRRRVTQIVYSDSQSWAQEDKMELQMASTAKKLTSPHPVQITKLSRHTELETDILFEKPFDSTDIDENKEAEEKSQTGNDIVQPLPLNSLQKAYSVSLSVPSDVLQSILDYNSRYKHHLKLISHEAVGSFDPWQIAESVSEQLTEEALCDVAAELQDVCEDYAEAVFTSEFLQPVQ
;
A
#
# COMPACT_ATOMS: atom_id res chain seq x y z
N MET A 1 51.26 -96.18 -45.21
CA MET A 1 50.38 -96.33 -44.02
C MET A 1 51.13 -95.83 -42.78
N PRO A 2 50.52 -94.99 -41.94
CA PRO A 2 51.21 -94.02 -41.09
C PRO A 2 51.45 -94.54 -39.66
N ARG A 3 52.61 -94.24 -39.06
CA ARG A 3 52.85 -94.45 -37.63
C ARG A 3 52.31 -93.24 -36.85
N VAL A 4 51.31 -93.51 -36.01
CA VAL A 4 50.73 -92.60 -35.01
C VAL A 4 51.79 -92.24 -33.95
N PRO A 5 51.93 -90.96 -33.53
CA PRO A 5 52.68 -90.62 -32.33
C PRO A 5 51.81 -90.86 -31.09
N SER A 6 52.36 -91.61 -30.15
CA SER A 6 51.74 -92.00 -28.88
C SER A 6 51.57 -90.82 -27.91
N LYS A 7 50.41 -90.80 -27.25
CA LYS A 7 49.96 -89.94 -26.14
C LYS A 7 51.03 -89.79 -25.03
N PRO A 8 51.22 -88.60 -24.41
CA PRO A 8 52.07 -88.48 -23.24
C PRO A 8 51.37 -89.09 -22.02
N ALA A 9 52.04 -90.03 -21.36
CA ALA A 9 51.58 -90.65 -20.13
C ALA A 9 51.55 -89.62 -18.99
N ALA A 10 50.46 -89.61 -18.22
CA ALA A 10 50.32 -88.85 -17.00
C ALA A 10 51.50 -89.15 -16.06
N GLY A 11 52.30 -88.12 -15.76
CA GLY A 11 53.45 -88.22 -14.88
C GLY A 11 53.02 -88.61 -13.48
N CYS A 12 53.23 -89.88 -13.12
CA CYS A 12 53.04 -90.37 -11.77
C CYS A 12 54.05 -89.67 -10.86
N ALA A 13 53.58 -88.77 -10.00
CA ALA A 13 54.44 -88.06 -9.07
C ALA A 13 55.10 -89.07 -8.12
N SER A 14 56.44 -89.09 -8.09
CA SER A 14 57.19 -89.99 -7.21
C SER A 14 56.73 -89.84 -5.74
N PRO A 15 56.66 -90.93 -4.95
CA PRO A 15 56.19 -90.90 -3.56
C PRO A 15 56.83 -89.82 -2.68
N ARG A 16 58.12 -89.53 -2.92
CA ARG A 16 58.86 -88.45 -2.23
C ARG A 16 58.33 -87.04 -2.50
N ARG A 17 57.83 -86.75 -3.72
CA ARG A 17 57.27 -85.44 -4.07
C ARG A 17 55.88 -85.26 -3.46
N LEU A 18 55.10 -86.35 -3.39
CA LEU A 18 53.77 -86.37 -2.80
C LEU A 18 53.85 -86.15 -1.29
N ALA A 19 54.73 -86.88 -0.58
CA ALA A 19 54.98 -86.67 0.85
C ALA A 19 55.49 -85.25 1.18
N ARG A 20 56.33 -84.66 0.31
CA ARG A 20 56.79 -83.26 0.48
C ARG A 20 55.65 -82.25 0.32
N LEU A 21 54.71 -82.53 -0.58
CA LEU A 21 53.56 -81.66 -0.83
C LEU A 21 52.55 -81.78 0.30
N GLU A 22 52.28 -82.98 0.79
CA GLU A 22 51.44 -83.23 1.97
C GLU A 22 52.03 -82.59 3.23
N ALA A 23 53.34 -82.69 3.45
CA ALA A 23 54.00 -82.04 4.58
C ALA A 23 53.91 -80.50 4.50
N LYS A 24 53.97 -79.91 3.31
CA LYS A 24 53.78 -78.47 3.11
C LYS A 24 52.32 -78.06 3.32
N ASN A 25 51.36 -78.84 2.83
CA ASN A 25 49.93 -78.58 2.99
C ASN A 25 49.53 -78.70 4.48
N SER A 26 50.03 -79.72 5.18
CA SER A 26 49.82 -79.89 6.62
C SER A 26 50.37 -78.71 7.43
N ARG A 27 51.54 -78.16 7.05
CA ARG A 27 52.08 -76.94 7.68
C ARG A 27 51.22 -75.71 7.40
N GLY A 28 50.77 -75.52 6.16
CA GLY A 28 49.89 -74.40 5.79
C GLY A 28 48.54 -74.44 6.51
N LEU A 29 47.92 -75.62 6.59
CA LEU A 29 46.65 -75.81 7.32
C LEU A 29 46.79 -75.52 8.82
N LYS A 30 47.91 -75.90 9.44
CA LYS A 30 48.16 -75.58 10.86
C LYS A 30 48.26 -74.07 11.09
N VAL A 31 49.05 -73.36 10.29
CA VAL A 31 49.19 -71.90 10.39
C VAL A 31 47.84 -71.19 10.21
N LEU A 32 47.03 -71.63 9.26
CA LEU A 32 45.72 -71.04 9.02
C LEU A 32 44.75 -71.31 10.18
N THR A 33 44.78 -72.51 10.76
CA THR A 33 43.96 -72.86 11.92
C THR A 33 44.34 -72.04 13.16
N ASP A 34 45.64 -71.83 13.39
CA ASP A 34 46.14 -71.02 14.50
C ASP A 34 45.82 -69.53 14.33
N LEU A 35 45.89 -69.02 13.09
CA LEU A 35 45.46 -67.66 12.76
C LEU A 35 43.95 -67.47 12.97
N CYS A 36 43.13 -68.40 12.47
CA CYS A 36 41.68 -68.36 12.69
C CYS A 36 41.32 -68.37 14.18
N ARG A 37 42.03 -69.17 14.99
CA ARG A 37 41.85 -69.19 16.44
C ARG A 37 42.18 -67.83 17.07
N GLY A 38 43.32 -67.24 16.72
CA GLY A 38 43.72 -65.93 17.23
C GLY A 38 42.78 -64.79 16.83
N GLU A 39 42.26 -64.80 15.60
CA GLU A 39 41.26 -63.82 15.15
C GLU A 39 39.92 -63.98 15.88
N MET A 40 39.47 -65.22 16.12
CA MET A 40 38.27 -65.48 16.91
C MET A 40 38.40 -64.97 18.35
N GLU A 41 39.55 -65.17 18.99
CA GLU A 41 39.84 -64.65 20.34
C GLU A 41 39.82 -63.11 20.37
N LYS A 42 40.37 -62.44 19.35
CA LYS A 42 40.31 -60.98 19.21
C LYS A 42 38.87 -60.49 19.06
N ILE A 43 38.08 -61.12 18.19
CA ILE A 43 36.68 -60.77 17.97
C ILE A 43 35.88 -60.96 19.26
N GLN A 44 36.10 -62.06 19.99
CA GLN A 44 35.43 -62.32 21.25
C GLN A 44 35.78 -61.27 22.31
N LYS A 45 37.05 -60.87 22.41
CA LYS A 45 37.51 -59.81 23.31
C LYS A 45 36.89 -58.45 22.97
N LEU A 46 36.75 -58.13 21.69
CA LEU A 46 36.06 -56.91 21.23
C LEU A 46 34.58 -56.94 21.58
N ARG A 47 33.92 -58.09 21.39
CA ARG A 47 32.51 -58.28 21.76
C ARG A 47 32.26 -58.16 23.27
N SER A 48 33.17 -58.64 24.11
CA SER A 48 33.04 -58.46 25.58
C SER A 48 33.27 -57.02 26.06
N ARG A 49 33.97 -56.21 25.26
CA ARG A 49 34.26 -54.80 25.58
C ARG A 49 33.19 -53.85 25.02
N ALA A 50 32.45 -54.26 24.01
CA ALA A 50 31.31 -53.53 23.50
C ALA A 50 30.15 -53.60 24.51
N VAL A 51 29.63 -52.44 24.92
CA VAL A 51 28.41 -52.34 25.72
C VAL A 51 27.25 -52.94 24.91
N SER A 52 26.39 -53.73 25.56
CA SER A 52 25.24 -54.35 24.90
C SER A 52 24.41 -53.26 24.19
N PRO A 53 24.10 -53.41 22.88
CA PRO A 53 23.32 -52.42 22.14
C PRO A 53 22.00 -52.03 22.81
N ALA A 54 21.38 -52.97 23.54
CA ALA A 54 20.18 -52.72 24.31
C ALA A 54 20.39 -51.74 25.48
N GLN A 55 21.55 -51.77 26.14
CA GLN A 55 21.87 -50.88 27.24
C GLN A 55 22.24 -49.47 26.76
N SER A 56 22.85 -49.39 25.57
CA SER A 56 23.14 -48.12 24.89
C SER A 56 21.85 -47.40 24.49
N ALA A 57 20.87 -48.15 23.95
CA ALA A 57 19.57 -47.63 23.56
C ALA A 57 18.75 -47.15 24.78
N ASP A 58 18.76 -47.91 25.89
CA ASP A 58 18.07 -47.53 27.12
C ASP A 58 18.64 -46.25 27.75
N ARG A 59 19.97 -46.09 27.74
CA ARG A 59 20.62 -44.87 28.25
C ARG A 59 20.27 -43.65 27.38
N ALA A 60 20.35 -43.77 26.06
CA ALA A 60 19.99 -42.68 25.15
C ALA A 60 18.50 -42.29 25.28
N GLY A 61 17.61 -43.27 25.44
CA GLY A 61 16.19 -43.02 25.67
C GLY A 61 15.93 -42.21 26.94
N LYS A 62 16.62 -42.54 28.03
CA LYS A 62 16.51 -41.82 29.31
C LYS A 62 17.03 -40.39 29.23
N GLU A 63 18.16 -40.17 28.57
CA GLU A 63 18.71 -38.82 28.37
C GLU A 63 17.78 -37.94 27.53
N VAL A 64 17.18 -38.48 26.46
CA VAL A 64 16.19 -37.76 25.64
C VAL A 64 14.92 -37.47 26.45
N GLN A 65 14.49 -38.37 27.32
CA GLN A 65 13.32 -38.16 28.16
C GLN A 65 13.56 -37.11 29.25
N GLU A 66 14.74 -37.09 29.86
CA GLU A 66 15.15 -36.06 30.83
C GLU A 66 15.27 -34.67 30.18
N CYS A 67 15.76 -34.58 28.94
CA CYS A 67 15.85 -33.31 28.21
C CYS A 67 14.50 -32.81 27.67
N SER A 68 13.58 -33.71 27.31
CA SER A 68 12.31 -33.33 26.68
C SER A 68 11.22 -32.93 27.67
N ALA A 69 11.19 -33.49 28.88
CA ALA A 69 10.21 -33.15 29.91
C ALA A 69 10.17 -31.65 30.30
N PRO A 70 11.29 -30.98 30.64
CA PRO A 70 11.27 -29.55 30.97
C PRO A 70 10.98 -28.65 29.77
N LEU A 71 11.26 -29.12 28.55
CA LEU A 71 10.99 -28.39 27.33
C LEU A 71 9.47 -28.38 27.04
N LEU A 72 8.79 -29.51 27.26
CA LEU A 72 7.33 -29.59 27.18
C LEU A 72 6.64 -28.70 28.22
N ASP A 73 7.12 -28.71 29.48
CA ASP A 73 6.59 -27.86 30.55
C ASP A 73 6.70 -26.37 30.22
N ARG A 74 7.87 -25.95 29.70
CA ARG A 74 8.07 -24.58 29.22
C ARG A 74 7.16 -24.21 28.07
N THR A 75 6.91 -25.14 27.14
CA THR A 75 6.04 -24.90 25.98
C THR A 75 4.59 -24.75 26.43
N GLN A 76 4.17 -25.56 27.40
CA GLN A 76 2.84 -25.49 27.99
C GLN A 76 2.63 -24.21 28.80
N GLN A 77 3.64 -23.75 29.54
CA GLN A 77 3.60 -22.47 30.24
C GLN A 77 3.52 -21.28 29.28
N VAL A 78 4.21 -21.32 28.16
CA VAL A 78 4.12 -20.28 27.11
C VAL A 78 2.72 -20.27 26.49
N ALA A 79 2.13 -21.44 26.22
CA ALA A 79 0.76 -21.54 25.72
C ALA A 79 -0.25 -20.93 26.71
N THR A 80 -0.17 -21.28 28.00
CA THR A 80 -1.07 -20.70 29.01
C THR A 80 -0.89 -19.19 29.17
N ASN A 81 0.35 -18.70 29.05
CA ASN A 81 0.62 -17.27 29.14
C ASN A 81 0.09 -16.52 27.90
N ALA A 82 0.18 -17.13 26.72
CA ALA A 82 -0.39 -16.57 25.50
C ALA A 82 -1.92 -16.48 25.60
N ASP A 83 -2.58 -17.51 26.12
CA ASP A 83 -4.03 -17.51 26.35
C ASP A 83 -4.45 -16.39 27.31
N ILE A 84 -3.76 -16.26 28.46
CA ILE A 84 -4.05 -15.20 29.44
C ILE A 84 -3.83 -13.80 28.85
N LEU A 85 -2.77 -13.60 28.08
CA LEU A 85 -2.50 -12.31 27.43
C LEU A 85 -3.56 -12.00 26.36
N SER A 86 -4.01 -13.01 25.61
CA SER A 86 -5.07 -12.85 24.62
C SER A 86 -6.42 -12.46 25.25
N GLU A 87 -6.77 -13.07 26.38
CA GLU A 87 -8.00 -12.77 27.11
C GLU A 87 -7.97 -11.36 27.68
N LYS A 88 -6.83 -10.94 28.26
CA LYS A 88 -6.66 -9.57 28.77
C LYS A 88 -6.71 -8.51 27.68
N LEU A 89 -6.04 -8.77 26.56
CA LEU A 89 -6.05 -7.83 25.43
C LEU A 89 -7.46 -7.70 24.83
N LEU A 90 -8.22 -8.80 24.80
CA LEU A 90 -9.61 -8.78 24.37
C LEU A 90 -10.49 -7.97 25.34
N ASP A 91 -10.31 -8.15 26.65
CA ASP A 91 -11.04 -7.41 27.69
C ASP A 91 -10.76 -5.90 27.61
N ASP A 92 -9.49 -5.50 27.51
CA ASP A 92 -9.07 -4.10 27.36
C ASP A 92 -9.69 -3.46 26.10
N LEU A 93 -9.65 -4.17 24.96
CA LEU A 93 -10.24 -3.69 23.70
C LEU A 93 -11.77 -3.54 23.78
N LEU A 94 -12.43 -4.48 24.45
CA LEU A 94 -13.88 -4.43 24.63
C LEU A 94 -14.29 -3.27 25.55
N GLU A 95 -13.54 -3.03 26.63
CA GLU A 95 -13.78 -1.92 27.55
C GLU A 95 -13.57 -0.56 26.85
N ASP A 96 -12.47 -0.40 26.10
CA ASP A 96 -12.21 0.82 25.30
C ASP A 96 -13.34 1.08 24.29
N THR A 97 -13.80 0.03 23.60
CA THR A 97 -14.90 0.13 22.63
C THR A 97 -16.22 0.51 23.32
N ALA A 98 -16.50 -0.07 24.49
CA ALA A 98 -17.69 0.26 25.28
C ALA A 98 -17.65 1.72 25.78
N GLN A 99 -16.49 2.19 26.24
CA GLN A 99 -16.30 3.54 26.72
C GLN A 99 -16.44 4.59 25.61
N GLU A 100 -15.91 4.31 24.42
CA GLU A 100 -16.08 5.16 23.23
C GLU A 100 -17.56 5.22 22.81
N LEU A 101 -18.25 4.07 22.72
CA LEU A 101 -19.69 4.03 22.42
C LEU A 101 -20.51 4.83 23.43
N TRP A 102 -20.20 4.72 24.72
CA TRP A 102 -20.84 5.53 25.75
C TRP A 102 -20.57 7.03 25.56
N SER A 103 -19.35 7.41 25.19
CA SER A 103 -18.97 8.80 24.96
C SER A 103 -19.71 9.40 23.76
N VAL A 104 -19.79 8.65 22.65
CA VAL A 104 -20.55 9.02 21.45
C VAL A 104 -22.04 9.15 21.77
N TYR A 105 -22.63 8.16 22.45
CA TYR A 105 -24.04 8.19 22.81
C TYR A 105 -24.39 9.38 23.71
N GLN A 106 -23.54 9.69 24.69
CA GLN A 106 -23.75 10.87 25.55
C GLN A 106 -23.57 12.18 24.78
N HIS A 107 -22.62 12.24 23.85
CA HIS A 107 -22.45 13.41 23.00
C HIS A 107 -23.67 13.63 22.10
N GLU A 108 -24.21 12.58 21.47
CA GLU A 108 -25.41 12.64 20.63
C GLU A 108 -26.66 13.04 21.44
N ARG A 109 -26.81 12.51 22.65
CA ARG A 109 -27.89 12.94 23.56
C ARG A 109 -27.79 14.41 23.92
N LEU A 110 -26.59 14.86 24.28
CA LEU A 110 -26.36 16.28 24.57
C LEU A 110 -26.55 17.15 23.32
N GLN A 111 -26.19 16.69 22.12
CA GLN A 111 -26.47 17.42 20.88
C GLN A 111 -27.95 17.49 20.55
N THR A 112 -28.69 16.39 20.77
CA THR A 112 -30.14 16.34 20.52
C THR A 112 -30.90 17.22 21.51
N GLU A 113 -30.43 17.32 22.75
CA GLU A 113 -31.04 18.12 23.80
C GLU A 113 -30.54 19.58 23.83
N ALA A 114 -29.34 19.85 23.30
CA ALA A 114 -28.74 21.19 23.17
C ALA A 114 -28.98 21.85 21.80
N LEU A 115 -29.52 21.14 20.80
CA LEU A 115 -30.05 21.77 19.60
C LEU A 115 -31.20 22.71 20.04
N PRO A 116 -31.03 24.03 19.91
CA PRO A 116 -32.17 24.92 20.02
C PRO A 116 -33.17 24.49 18.94
N VAL A 117 -34.45 24.73 19.19
CA VAL A 117 -35.56 24.64 18.23
C VAL A 117 -35.28 25.55 17.02
N ALA A 118 -34.31 25.18 16.20
CA ALA A 118 -33.69 25.99 15.19
C ALA A 118 -33.77 25.30 13.83
N ASP A 119 -33.52 24.00 13.76
CA ASP A 119 -33.65 23.28 12.49
C ASP A 119 -35.11 23.04 12.07
N THR A 120 -36.08 23.20 12.98
CA THR A 120 -37.50 23.23 12.62
C THR A 120 -37.86 24.48 11.80
N HIS A 121 -37.13 25.60 11.97
CA HIS A 121 -37.35 26.78 11.15
C HIS A 121 -36.56 26.76 9.83
N SER A 122 -35.66 25.80 9.58
CA SER A 122 -34.88 25.75 8.33
C SER A 122 -35.72 25.19 7.17
N LEU A 123 -36.34 24.02 7.35
CA LEU A 123 -37.17 23.41 6.30
C LEU A 123 -38.50 24.16 6.11
N GLU A 124 -39.17 24.54 7.20
CA GLU A 124 -40.44 25.27 7.12
C GLU A 124 -40.23 26.68 6.53
N SER A 125 -39.13 27.38 6.87
CA SER A 125 -38.78 28.64 6.20
C SER A 125 -38.42 28.45 4.73
N MET A 126 -37.77 27.34 4.35
CA MET A 126 -37.45 27.04 2.95
C MET A 126 -38.72 26.78 2.14
N LEU A 127 -39.68 26.03 2.69
CA LEU A 127 -40.98 25.78 2.06
C LEU A 127 -41.80 27.07 1.94
N GLN A 128 -41.87 27.87 3.00
CA GLN A 128 -42.52 29.17 2.97
C GLN A 128 -41.86 30.12 1.94
N ARG A 129 -40.52 30.14 1.87
CA ARG A 129 -39.78 30.94 0.89
C ARG A 129 -40.03 30.48 -0.54
N MET A 130 -40.18 29.17 -0.77
CA MET A 130 -40.51 28.61 -2.07
C MET A 130 -41.92 29.01 -2.52
N GLU A 131 -42.90 28.97 -1.61
CA GLU A 131 -44.27 29.43 -1.87
C GLU A 131 -44.33 30.93 -2.19
N GLU A 132 -43.60 31.76 -1.44
CA GLU A 132 -43.49 33.20 -1.72
C GLU A 132 -42.94 33.46 -3.13
N ILE A 133 -41.88 32.74 -3.53
CA ILE A 133 -41.28 32.88 -4.86
C ILE A 133 -42.27 32.47 -5.97
N GLU A 134 -43.00 31.38 -5.79
CA GLU A 134 -44.02 30.92 -6.76
C GLU A 134 -45.13 31.97 -6.91
N MET A 135 -45.61 32.52 -5.80
CA MET A 135 -46.61 33.58 -5.79
C MET A 135 -46.13 34.84 -6.51
N TYR A 136 -44.88 35.26 -6.29
CA TYR A 136 -44.29 36.38 -7.01
C TYR A 136 -44.15 36.12 -8.52
N GLN A 137 -43.72 34.91 -8.91
CA GLN A 137 -43.61 34.53 -10.31
C GLN A 137 -44.98 34.56 -11.01
N GLU A 138 -46.00 34.01 -10.37
CA GLU A 138 -47.36 34.00 -10.90
C GLU A 138 -47.95 35.42 -10.98
N ALA A 139 -47.68 36.28 -10.00
CA ALA A 139 -48.05 37.70 -10.05
C ALA A 139 -47.36 38.45 -11.21
N VAL A 140 -46.08 38.15 -11.49
CA VAL A 140 -45.37 38.69 -12.66
C VAL A 140 -46.01 38.19 -13.96
N ARG A 141 -46.29 36.89 -14.09
CA ARG A 141 -46.94 36.33 -15.28
C ARG A 141 -48.30 36.97 -15.55
N ARG A 142 -49.13 37.11 -14.51
CA ARG A 142 -50.44 37.77 -14.63
C ARG A 142 -50.30 39.22 -15.09
N ARG A 143 -49.37 39.97 -14.50
CA ARG A 143 -49.10 41.35 -14.92
C ARG A 143 -48.69 41.40 -16.38
N VAL A 144 -47.73 40.58 -16.81
CA VAL A 144 -47.25 40.57 -18.20
C VAL A 144 -48.36 40.23 -19.19
N THR A 145 -49.21 39.25 -18.89
CA THR A 145 -50.37 38.92 -19.72
C THR A 145 -51.43 40.03 -19.73
N GLN A 146 -51.51 40.82 -18.67
CA GLN A 146 -52.42 41.97 -18.55
C GLN A 146 -51.86 43.26 -19.19
N ILE A 147 -50.59 43.29 -19.61
CA ILE A 147 -50.03 44.45 -20.33
C ILE A 147 -50.69 44.49 -21.72
N VAL A 148 -51.76 45.28 -21.81
CA VAL A 148 -52.34 45.71 -23.08
C VAL A 148 -51.50 46.89 -23.56
N TYR A 149 -50.72 46.66 -24.61
CA TYR A 149 -50.03 47.75 -25.30
C TYR A 149 -51.10 48.70 -25.84
N SER A 150 -51.08 49.95 -25.37
CA SER A 150 -51.92 50.98 -25.96
C SER A 150 -51.42 51.24 -27.37
N ASP A 151 -52.32 51.09 -28.33
CA ASP A 151 -52.01 51.32 -29.73
C ASP A 151 -51.58 52.78 -29.95
N SER A 152 -50.85 53.04 -31.05
CA SER A 152 -50.19 54.32 -31.39
C SER A 152 -51.08 55.58 -31.36
N GLN A 153 -52.39 55.43 -31.17
CA GLN A 153 -53.35 56.52 -31.08
C GLN A 153 -53.40 57.21 -29.70
N SER A 154 -52.87 56.58 -28.65
CA SER A 154 -52.75 57.14 -27.29
C SER A 154 -51.74 58.29 -27.22
N TRP A 155 -50.58 58.15 -27.89
CA TRP A 155 -49.55 59.18 -27.99
C TRP A 155 -50.04 60.48 -28.64
N ALA A 156 -50.95 60.41 -29.62
CA ALA A 156 -51.46 61.59 -30.33
C ALA A 156 -52.45 62.44 -29.49
N GLN A 157 -53.03 61.86 -28.44
CA GLN A 157 -53.92 62.57 -27.51
C GLN A 157 -53.14 63.13 -26.31
N GLU A 158 -52.07 62.46 -25.89
CA GLU A 158 -51.19 62.88 -24.81
C GLU A 158 -50.42 64.16 -25.17
N ASP A 159 -49.94 64.32 -26.40
CA ASP A 159 -49.34 65.56 -26.89
C ASP A 159 -50.27 66.79 -26.76
N LYS A 160 -51.59 66.58 -26.88
CA LYS A 160 -52.60 67.65 -26.73
C LYS A 160 -52.88 67.99 -25.27
N MET A 161 -52.75 67.03 -24.36
CA MET A 161 -52.90 67.23 -22.91
C MET A 161 -51.59 67.70 -22.26
N GLU A 162 -50.43 67.33 -22.77
CA GLU A 162 -49.10 67.78 -22.30
C GLU A 162 -48.93 69.30 -22.46
N LEU A 163 -49.42 69.87 -23.56
CA LEU A 163 -49.45 71.33 -23.75
C LEU A 163 -50.34 72.05 -22.72
N GLN A 164 -51.39 71.40 -22.20
CA GLN A 164 -52.25 71.96 -21.15
C GLN A 164 -51.70 71.73 -19.73
N MET A 165 -51.02 70.60 -19.48
CA MET A 165 -50.42 70.28 -18.17
C MET A 165 -49.07 70.97 -17.92
N ALA A 166 -48.34 71.35 -18.98
CA ALA A 166 -47.09 72.12 -18.85
C ALA A 166 -47.26 73.52 -18.23
N SER A 167 -48.49 74.04 -18.15
CA SER A 167 -48.78 75.35 -17.57
C SER A 167 -49.01 75.32 -16.05
N THR A 168 -49.36 74.17 -15.46
CA THR A 168 -49.75 74.08 -14.03
C THR A 168 -48.96 73.08 -13.21
N ALA A 169 -48.07 72.28 -13.81
CA ALA A 169 -47.23 71.36 -13.07
C ALA A 169 -46.02 72.07 -12.43
N LYS A 170 -46.10 72.33 -11.11
CA LYS A 170 -44.92 72.59 -10.27
C LYS A 170 -43.92 71.45 -10.51
N LYS A 171 -42.72 71.81 -10.95
CA LYS A 171 -41.59 70.94 -11.32
C LYS A 171 -41.38 69.84 -10.28
N LEU A 172 -42.00 68.68 -10.51
CA LEU A 172 -41.69 67.46 -9.77
C LEU A 172 -40.33 67.00 -10.27
N THR A 173 -39.34 67.08 -9.39
CA THR A 173 -37.95 66.72 -9.61
C THR A 173 -37.89 65.33 -10.25
N SER A 174 -37.32 65.26 -11.46
CA SER A 174 -37.00 63.99 -12.11
C SER A 174 -36.21 63.12 -11.13
N PRO A 175 -36.47 61.81 -11.06
CA PRO A 175 -35.66 60.94 -10.20
C PRO A 175 -34.19 61.15 -10.56
N HIS A 176 -33.39 61.50 -9.55
CA HIS A 176 -31.96 61.66 -9.76
C HIS A 176 -31.42 60.30 -10.22
N PRO A 177 -30.69 60.24 -11.35
CA PRO A 177 -30.02 59.02 -11.75
C PRO A 177 -29.16 58.55 -10.58
N VAL A 178 -29.23 57.27 -10.23
CA VAL A 178 -28.34 56.68 -9.22
C VAL A 178 -26.91 56.93 -9.68
N GLN A 179 -26.22 57.82 -9.00
CA GLN A 179 -24.80 58.02 -9.21
C GLN A 179 -24.10 56.90 -8.46
N ILE A 180 -23.90 55.76 -9.13
CA ILE A 180 -22.78 54.90 -8.77
C ILE A 180 -21.56 55.79 -8.99
N THR A 181 -20.87 56.11 -7.89
CA THR A 181 -19.66 56.92 -7.86
C THR A 181 -18.77 56.56 -9.04
N LYS A 182 -18.31 57.58 -9.79
CA LYS A 182 -17.45 57.40 -10.95
C LYS A 182 -16.30 56.46 -10.61
N LEU A 183 -16.31 55.27 -11.21
CA LEU A 183 -15.10 54.50 -11.37
C LEU A 183 -14.19 55.34 -12.28
N SER A 184 -13.06 55.78 -11.74
CA SER A 184 -11.98 56.36 -12.52
C SER A 184 -11.66 55.42 -13.69
N ARG A 185 -11.64 55.98 -14.90
CA ARG A 185 -11.37 55.31 -16.20
C ARG A 185 -10.53 54.03 -16.05
N HIS A 186 -11.18 52.88 -16.12
CA HIS A 186 -10.50 51.63 -16.46
C HIS A 186 -10.76 51.36 -17.93
N THR A 187 -9.70 51.55 -18.72
CA THR A 187 -9.53 50.88 -20.01
C THR A 187 -9.61 49.37 -19.75
N GLU A 188 -10.36 48.67 -20.60
CA GLU A 188 -10.43 47.22 -20.67
C GLU A 188 -9.03 46.61 -20.50
N LEU A 189 -8.86 45.77 -19.49
CA LEU A 189 -7.72 44.86 -19.42
C LEU A 189 -8.23 43.56 -18.84
N GLU A 190 -8.35 42.54 -19.70
CA GLU A 190 -8.35 41.14 -19.30
C GLU A 190 -7.21 40.96 -18.29
N THR A 191 -7.56 40.71 -17.04
CA THR A 191 -6.59 40.40 -15.99
C THR A 191 -6.59 38.89 -15.84
N ASP A 192 -5.68 38.25 -16.55
CA ASP A 192 -5.29 36.87 -16.28
C ASP A 192 -4.66 36.85 -14.88
N ILE A 193 -5.31 36.17 -13.93
CA ILE A 193 -4.85 36.08 -12.55
C ILE A 193 -3.66 35.12 -12.54
N LEU A 194 -2.46 35.64 -12.78
CA LEU A 194 -1.24 34.88 -12.58
C LEU A 194 -1.01 34.73 -11.07
N PHE A 195 -1.27 33.54 -10.56
CA PHE A 195 -0.78 33.11 -9.26
C PHE A 195 0.75 33.02 -9.32
N GLU A 196 1.42 33.95 -8.64
CA GLU A 196 2.86 33.88 -8.40
C GLU A 196 3.16 32.59 -7.60
N LYS A 197 4.02 31.74 -8.16
CA LYS A 197 4.44 30.48 -7.56
C LYS A 197 5.16 30.79 -6.23
N PRO A 198 4.79 30.17 -5.10
CA PRO A 198 5.38 30.51 -3.81
C PRO A 198 6.89 30.22 -3.86
N PHE A 199 7.69 31.21 -3.46
CA PHE A 199 9.13 31.10 -3.29
C PHE A 199 9.44 29.96 -2.31
N ASP A 200 10.08 28.91 -2.81
CA ASP A 200 10.66 27.84 -2.00
C ASP A 200 12.05 28.32 -1.56
N SER A 201 12.20 28.71 -0.29
CA SER A 201 13.47 29.16 0.24
C SER A 201 14.32 27.95 0.63
N THR A 202 15.13 27.46 -0.29
CA THR A 202 16.31 26.65 0.08
C THR A 202 17.43 26.87 -0.94
N ASP A 203 18.06 28.03 -0.88
CA ASP A 203 19.37 28.23 -1.50
C ASP A 203 20.45 27.65 -0.57
N ILE A 204 20.94 26.45 -0.90
CA ILE A 204 22.29 26.01 -0.53
C ILE A 204 23.06 25.80 -1.83
N ASP A 205 23.94 26.75 -2.09
CA ASP A 205 25.02 26.68 -3.07
C ASP A 205 26.08 25.69 -2.59
N GLU A 206 26.30 24.62 -3.36
CA GLU A 206 27.63 24.01 -3.47
C GLU A 206 27.82 23.40 -4.87
N ASN A 207 28.39 24.23 -5.73
CA ASN A 207 28.99 23.94 -7.01
C ASN A 207 30.00 22.77 -6.97
N LYS A 208 29.96 21.85 -7.94
CA LYS A 208 31.12 21.50 -8.80
C LYS A 208 30.83 20.49 -9.92
N GLU A 209 31.28 20.87 -11.10
CA GLU A 209 32.04 20.05 -12.06
C GLU A 209 31.27 19.15 -13.06
N ALA A 210 31.04 19.69 -14.27
CA ALA A 210 31.56 19.10 -15.51
C ALA A 210 31.37 20.06 -16.69
N GLU A 211 32.49 20.45 -17.33
CA GLU A 211 32.51 21.08 -18.64
C GLU A 211 32.09 20.09 -19.73
N GLU A 212 31.24 20.50 -20.68
CA GLU A 212 31.58 20.41 -22.11
C GLU A 212 30.67 21.28 -23.00
N LYS A 213 31.29 22.32 -23.57
CA LYS A 213 31.20 22.76 -24.98
C LYS A 213 29.84 22.79 -25.69
N SER A 214 29.35 24.02 -25.89
CA SER A 214 29.09 24.53 -27.25
C SER A 214 29.00 26.06 -27.24
N GLN A 215 29.96 26.70 -27.93
CA GLN A 215 29.96 28.13 -28.25
C GLN A 215 29.05 28.44 -29.44
N THR A 216 28.49 29.64 -29.42
CA THR A 216 28.41 30.63 -30.53
C THR A 216 27.00 31.10 -30.83
N GLY A 217 26.70 32.31 -30.36
CA GLY A 217 25.49 33.04 -30.71
C GLY A 217 25.30 34.21 -29.75
N ASN A 218 26.21 35.18 -29.78
CA ASN A 218 26.08 36.41 -29.02
C ASN A 218 24.96 37.26 -29.63
N ASP A 219 23.84 37.38 -28.93
CA ASP A 219 23.04 38.60 -29.00
C ASP A 219 22.82 39.10 -27.58
N ILE A 220 23.57 40.16 -27.26
CA ILE A 220 23.49 40.89 -26.00
C ILE A 220 22.17 41.66 -26.05
N VAL A 221 21.11 41.08 -25.49
CA VAL A 221 19.97 41.87 -25.02
C VAL A 221 20.21 42.11 -23.54
N GLN A 222 20.85 43.24 -23.24
CA GLN A 222 20.77 43.86 -21.92
C GLN A 222 19.30 43.89 -21.49
N PRO A 223 18.96 43.41 -20.28
CA PRO A 223 17.67 43.74 -19.70
C PRO A 223 17.64 45.25 -19.49
N LEU A 224 16.94 45.93 -20.39
CA LEU A 224 16.58 47.33 -20.27
C LEU A 224 15.99 47.53 -18.86
N PRO A 225 16.38 48.59 -18.12
CA PRO A 225 15.86 48.80 -16.78
C PRO A 225 14.34 48.98 -16.90
N LEU A 226 13.58 48.01 -16.39
CA LEU A 226 12.12 48.08 -16.27
C LEU A 226 11.74 49.05 -15.15
N ASN A 227 12.32 50.24 -15.17
CA ASN A 227 12.03 51.35 -14.28
C ASN A 227 11.39 52.46 -15.08
N SER A 228 10.25 52.19 -15.71
CA SER A 228 9.26 53.21 -16.03
C SER A 228 8.03 52.56 -16.65
N LEU A 229 6.90 52.69 -15.98
CA LEU A 229 5.55 52.38 -16.48
C LEU A 229 5.02 50.94 -16.32
N GLN A 230 5.37 50.27 -15.22
CA GLN A 230 4.41 49.42 -14.52
C GLN A 230 4.24 49.97 -13.12
N LYS A 231 3.43 51.02 -13.00
CA LYS A 231 2.72 51.29 -11.75
C LYS A 231 1.65 50.21 -11.64
N ALA A 232 2.11 48.96 -11.48
CA ALA A 232 1.27 47.79 -11.31
C ALA A 232 0.45 48.08 -10.06
N TYR A 233 -0.86 48.18 -10.23
CA TYR A 233 -1.80 48.29 -9.13
C TYR A 233 -1.80 46.96 -8.37
N SER A 234 -0.73 46.69 -7.63
CA SER A 234 -0.67 45.60 -6.66
C SER A 234 -1.59 46.00 -5.50
N VAL A 235 -2.81 45.46 -5.49
CA VAL A 235 -3.68 45.57 -4.32
C VAL A 235 -3.10 44.63 -3.26
N SER A 236 -2.32 45.18 -2.34
CA SER A 236 -1.79 44.44 -1.20
C SER A 236 -2.95 44.14 -0.24
N LEU A 237 -3.46 42.90 -0.29
CA LEU A 237 -4.43 42.40 0.68
C LEU A 237 -3.68 42.04 1.95
N SER A 238 -3.78 42.89 2.97
CA SER A 238 -3.20 42.60 4.29
C SER A 238 -4.19 41.81 5.13
N VAL A 239 -3.74 40.67 5.66
CA VAL A 239 -4.51 39.93 6.67
C VAL A 239 -4.30 40.60 8.03
N PRO A 240 -5.37 40.84 8.82
CA PRO A 240 -5.24 41.34 10.18
C PRO A 240 -4.32 40.47 11.03
N SER A 241 -3.49 41.10 11.87
CA SER A 241 -2.47 40.40 12.69
C SER A 241 -3.05 39.27 13.53
N ASP A 242 -4.25 39.43 14.09
CA ASP A 242 -4.91 38.41 14.91
C ASP A 242 -5.28 37.16 14.09
N VAL A 243 -5.67 37.33 12.83
CA VAL A 243 -5.99 36.23 11.92
C VAL A 243 -4.72 35.52 11.47
N LEU A 244 -3.64 36.26 11.22
CA LEU A 244 -2.34 35.65 10.92
C LEU A 244 -1.84 34.84 12.11
N GLN A 245 -1.96 35.37 13.32
CA GLN A 245 -1.54 34.69 14.54
C GLN A 245 -2.39 33.44 14.81
N SER A 246 -3.72 33.51 14.58
CA SER A 246 -4.60 32.35 14.72
C SER A 246 -4.29 31.27 13.68
N ILE A 247 -3.98 31.63 12.43
CA ILE A 247 -3.56 30.69 11.39
C ILE A 247 -2.26 29.98 11.79
N LEU A 248 -1.27 30.72 12.29
CA LEU A 248 0.00 30.13 12.73
C LEU A 248 -0.19 29.20 13.93
N ASP A 249 -1.06 29.57 14.88
CA ASP A 249 -1.39 28.75 16.03
C ASP A 249 -2.16 27.47 15.64
N TYR A 250 -3.12 27.56 14.73
CA TYR A 250 -3.79 26.38 14.17
C TYR A 250 -2.81 25.48 13.41
N ASN A 251 -1.88 26.06 12.65
CA ASN A 251 -0.86 25.30 11.92
C ASN A 251 0.05 24.53 12.88
N SER A 252 0.46 25.14 14.00
CA SER A 252 1.30 24.49 15.00
C SER A 252 0.56 23.35 15.71
N ARG A 253 -0.70 23.57 16.11
CA ARG A 253 -1.57 22.54 16.70
C ARG A 253 -1.83 21.38 15.74
N TYR A 254 -2.08 21.68 14.48
CA TYR A 254 -2.28 20.68 13.44
C TYR A 254 -1.03 19.84 13.19
N LYS A 255 0.15 20.46 13.09
CA LYS A 255 1.43 19.74 12.97
C LYS A 255 1.73 18.88 14.21
N HIS A 256 1.39 19.37 15.40
CA HIS A 256 1.54 18.61 16.63
C HIS A 256 0.61 17.38 16.64
N HIS A 257 -0.65 17.57 16.24
CA HIS A 257 -1.60 16.48 16.08
C HIS A 257 -1.10 15.44 15.06
N LEU A 258 -0.65 15.87 13.88
CA LEU A 258 -0.07 14.97 12.86
C LEU A 258 1.07 14.12 13.45
N LYS A 259 2.00 14.73 14.20
CA LYS A 259 3.10 14.00 14.83
C LYS A 259 2.64 12.95 15.86
N LEU A 260 1.48 13.14 16.48
CA LEU A 260 0.90 12.16 17.41
C LEU A 260 0.21 11.00 16.69
N ILE A 261 -0.41 11.26 15.54
CA ILE A 261 -1.21 10.26 14.81
C ILE A 261 -0.44 9.53 13.69
N SER A 262 0.66 10.10 13.18
CA SER A 262 1.47 9.47 12.13
C SER A 262 2.79 8.94 12.69
N HIS A 263 3.01 7.63 12.59
CA HIS A 263 4.31 7.00 12.90
C HIS A 263 5.36 7.20 11.78
N GLU A 264 4.96 7.76 10.64
CA GLU A 264 5.81 8.07 9.48
C GLU A 264 6.16 9.57 9.46
N ALA A 265 7.34 9.94 8.93
CA ALA A 265 7.68 11.35 8.71
C ALA A 265 6.66 11.99 7.75
N VAL A 266 6.02 13.08 8.18
CA VAL A 266 5.02 13.82 7.39
C VAL A 266 5.57 14.11 5.99
N GLY A 267 4.93 13.54 4.96
CA GLY A 267 5.32 13.69 3.56
C GLY A 267 6.06 12.51 2.92
N SER A 268 6.35 11.44 3.67
CA SER A 268 6.97 10.20 3.14
C SER A 268 5.96 9.13 2.70
N PHE A 269 4.66 9.33 2.97
CA PHE A 269 3.61 8.37 2.62
C PHE A 269 3.21 8.58 1.16
N ASP A 270 3.61 7.64 0.30
CA ASP A 270 3.11 7.56 -1.08
C ASP A 270 2.09 6.41 -1.20
N PRO A 271 0.78 6.71 -1.22
CA PRO A 271 -0.27 5.69 -1.34
C PRO A 271 -0.14 4.86 -2.63
N TRP A 272 0.41 5.45 -3.70
CA TRP A 272 0.51 4.78 -5.00
C TRP A 272 1.59 3.71 -5.00
N GLN A 273 2.72 3.96 -4.31
CA GLN A 273 3.77 2.96 -4.14
C GLN A 273 3.28 1.77 -3.31
N ILE A 274 2.46 2.01 -2.29
CA ILE A 274 1.85 0.93 -1.51
C ILE A 274 0.88 0.13 -2.38
N ALA A 275 -0.01 0.81 -3.11
CA ALA A 275 -0.93 0.14 -4.01
C ALA A 275 -0.21 -0.67 -5.10
N GLU A 276 0.89 -0.13 -5.65
CA GLU A 276 1.76 -0.81 -6.60
C GLU A 276 2.37 -2.07 -5.97
N SER A 277 3.00 -1.96 -4.80
CA SER A 277 3.63 -3.10 -4.10
C SER A 277 2.63 -4.21 -3.76
N VAL A 278 1.42 -3.86 -3.29
CA VAL A 278 0.35 -4.82 -2.99
C VAL A 278 -0.17 -5.47 -4.27
N SER A 279 -0.30 -4.71 -5.35
CA SER A 279 -0.73 -5.26 -6.63
C SER A 279 0.31 -6.24 -7.21
N GLU A 280 1.59 -5.91 -7.12
CA GLU A 280 2.69 -6.77 -7.56
C GLU A 280 2.69 -8.08 -6.76
N GLN A 281 2.60 -7.99 -5.43
CA GLN A 281 2.54 -9.15 -4.55
C GLN A 281 1.33 -10.05 -4.85
N LEU A 282 0.13 -9.48 -5.03
CA LEU A 282 -1.07 -10.26 -5.35
C LEU A 282 -0.95 -10.96 -6.70
N THR A 283 -0.37 -10.28 -7.69
CA THR A 283 -0.16 -10.88 -9.01
C THR A 283 0.89 -11.98 -8.99
N GLU A 284 1.98 -11.81 -8.22
CA GLU A 284 3.01 -12.82 -8.08
C GLU A 284 2.45 -14.08 -7.41
N GLU A 285 1.70 -13.93 -6.32
CA GLU A 285 1.05 -15.05 -5.62
C GLU A 285 0.10 -15.82 -6.56
N ALA A 286 -0.82 -15.10 -7.22
CA ALA A 286 -1.77 -15.73 -8.13
C ALA A 286 -1.10 -16.44 -9.32
N LEU A 287 -0.03 -15.85 -9.88
CA LEU A 287 0.70 -16.46 -10.99
C LEU A 287 1.52 -17.68 -10.55
N CYS A 288 2.06 -17.67 -9.32
CA CYS A 288 2.78 -18.83 -8.77
C CYS A 288 1.86 -20.03 -8.59
N ASP A 289 0.65 -19.82 -8.07
CA ASP A 289 -0.34 -20.90 -7.89
C ASP A 289 -0.75 -21.48 -9.24
N VAL A 290 -1.09 -20.63 -10.21
CA VAL A 290 -1.44 -21.08 -11.57
C VAL A 290 -0.28 -21.81 -12.25
N ALA A 291 0.96 -21.34 -12.05
CA ALA A 291 2.14 -22.00 -12.60
C ALA A 291 2.35 -23.39 -11.99
N ALA A 292 2.13 -23.55 -10.69
CA ALA A 292 2.20 -24.85 -10.00
C ALA A 292 1.13 -25.82 -10.53
N GLU A 293 -0.13 -25.38 -10.62
CA GLU A 293 -1.21 -26.21 -11.18
C GLU A 293 -0.93 -26.62 -12.64
N LEU A 294 -0.45 -25.68 -13.46
CA LEU A 294 -0.12 -25.97 -14.85
C LEU A 294 1.06 -26.95 -14.96
N GLN A 295 2.06 -26.82 -14.08
CA GLN A 295 3.19 -27.73 -14.04
C GLN A 295 2.73 -29.16 -13.71
N ASP A 296 1.90 -29.33 -12.67
CA ASP A 296 1.36 -30.63 -12.29
C ASP A 296 0.57 -31.27 -13.44
N VAL A 297 -0.30 -30.49 -14.11
CA VAL A 297 -1.07 -30.96 -15.28
C VAL A 297 -0.15 -31.34 -16.45
N CYS A 298 0.91 -30.56 -16.70
CA CYS A 298 1.90 -30.87 -17.74
C CYS A 298 2.68 -32.15 -17.42
N GLU A 299 3.03 -32.39 -16.16
CA GLU A 299 3.69 -33.61 -15.70
C GLU A 299 2.78 -34.83 -15.90
N ASP A 300 1.52 -34.75 -15.46
CA ASP A 300 0.52 -35.80 -15.63
C ASP A 300 0.28 -36.12 -17.12
N TYR A 301 0.16 -35.08 -17.95
CA TYR A 301 -0.01 -35.26 -19.39
C TYR A 301 1.22 -35.91 -20.03
N ALA A 302 2.42 -35.48 -19.64
CA ALA A 302 3.66 -36.08 -20.12
C ALA A 302 3.78 -37.56 -19.73
N GLU A 303 3.40 -37.92 -18.50
CA GLU A 303 3.36 -39.32 -18.05
C GLU A 303 2.31 -40.14 -18.81
N ALA A 304 1.11 -39.60 -19.02
CA ALA A 304 0.05 -40.26 -19.78
C ALA A 304 0.47 -40.55 -21.23
N VAL A 305 1.07 -39.56 -21.91
CA VAL A 305 1.60 -39.73 -23.27
C VAL A 305 2.73 -40.76 -23.28
N PHE A 306 3.63 -40.70 -22.30
CA PHE A 306 4.75 -41.63 -22.24
C PHE A 306 4.29 -43.07 -22.05
N THR A 307 3.34 -43.29 -21.16
CA THR A 307 2.77 -44.62 -20.88
C THR A 307 1.98 -45.17 -22.07
N SER A 308 1.21 -44.33 -22.78
CA SER A 308 0.43 -44.78 -23.94
C SER A 308 1.29 -45.12 -25.16
N GLU A 309 2.36 -44.36 -25.42
CA GLU A 309 3.18 -44.50 -26.62
C GLU A 309 4.34 -45.48 -26.44
N PHE A 310 4.95 -45.55 -25.26
CA PHE A 310 6.22 -46.26 -25.07
C PHE A 310 6.15 -47.48 -24.14
N LEU A 311 5.09 -47.63 -23.33
CA LEU A 311 4.95 -48.73 -22.36
C LEU A 311 3.92 -49.79 -22.75
N GLN A 312 3.46 -49.82 -24.01
CA GLN A 312 2.58 -50.91 -24.44
C GLN A 312 3.22 -52.28 -24.18
N PRO A 313 2.50 -53.24 -23.59
CA PRO A 313 3.03 -54.58 -23.38
C PRO A 313 3.25 -55.25 -24.73
N VAL A 314 4.49 -55.69 -24.96
CA VAL A 314 4.83 -56.59 -26.07
C VAL A 314 4.01 -57.86 -25.87
N GLN A 315 2.98 -58.04 -26.70
CA GLN A 315 2.12 -59.22 -26.72
C GLN A 315 2.68 -60.28 -27.65
#